data_AF-A0A2R4SWX3-F1
#
_entry.id   AF-A0A2R4SWX3-F1
#
_cell.length_a   1.000
_cell.length_b   1.000
_cell.length_c   1.000
_cell.angle_alpha   90.00
_cell.angle_beta   90.00
_cell.angle_gamma   90.00
#
_symmetry.space_group_name_H-M   'P 1'
#
loop_
_entity.id
_entity.type
_entity.pdbx_description
1 polymer ?
#
loop_
_entity_poly.entity_id
_entity_poly.type
_entity_poly.pdbx_seq_one_letter_code
_entity_poly.pdbx_strand_id
1 'polypeptide(L)'
;MGRIPDPRRVRGRRYRLGSLLALCMVAVLGGATSLAAIARFAADTDSDLREQLGLTSNTPNASTLGRLLARLDGDALDDAVGAWLARYAADPVDEPGDTLVGLAVDGKTVRGSRTDGAAVHLLAAALHACQTVIAQRQIAAKSNEIPAFAPLLNRIALRGLVVTADAVHTLRAHAEHVITAGGHYLLVVKGNQKKLRKQLRRLPWKQIPLQARTAGAGHGRREIRRLKVCTVRPGLLFPHDVQAMQIKRRRTHHKTGKVETKTVYAITSLPPEQASPPQPAELAENHWSVEALHHIRDVTYDEDASRIRTGATPRAMATPAQPCHRTHATSRLDQHRRRSRSLPVTPPARGRHAPAHSLRTHRPWPTGLTRHREHMTTNQTSRLHAEALTWRDLATPARSAISLKESLCPPVLPRAVRPQRPEFDSVARGSAAHSAHRDPSTFDECYRAECPQSK
;
A
#
# COMPACT_ATOMS: atom_id res chain seq x y z
N MET A 1 12.03 -11.31 7.44
CA MET A 1 12.65 -10.80 8.70
C MET A 1 14.11 -11.20 8.89
N GLY A 2 14.55 -12.44 8.58
CA GLY A 2 15.94 -12.88 8.83
C GLY A 2 17.07 -12.17 8.05
N ARG A 3 16.75 -11.30 7.09
CA ARG A 3 17.71 -10.51 6.30
C ARG A 3 18.02 -9.13 6.90
N ILE A 4 17.29 -8.73 7.95
CA ILE A 4 17.48 -7.42 8.58
C ILE A 4 18.70 -7.49 9.51
N PRO A 5 19.71 -6.60 9.35
CA PRO A 5 20.86 -6.56 10.25
C PRO A 5 20.44 -6.28 11.69
N ASP A 6 20.99 -7.02 12.66
CA ASP A 6 20.70 -6.79 14.08
C ASP A 6 21.57 -5.65 14.64
N PRO A 7 21.00 -4.46 14.92
CA PRO A 7 21.78 -3.31 15.39
C PRO A 7 22.25 -3.47 16.85
N ARG A 8 21.78 -4.49 17.58
CA ARG A 8 22.09 -4.67 19.00
C ARG A 8 23.49 -5.25 19.17
N ARG A 9 24.21 -4.75 20.18
CA ARG A 9 25.49 -5.33 20.64
C ARG A 9 25.28 -6.76 21.13
N VAL A 10 26.27 -7.63 20.95
CA VAL A 10 26.22 -9.07 21.30
C VAL A 10 25.73 -9.28 22.75
N ARG A 11 26.27 -8.54 23.72
CA ARG A 11 25.89 -8.60 25.14
C ARG A 11 24.42 -8.26 25.44
N GLY A 12 23.72 -7.61 24.50
CA GLY A 12 22.31 -7.20 24.64
C GLY A 12 21.29 -8.09 23.91
N ARG A 13 21.73 -9.18 23.27
CA ARG A 13 20.85 -10.07 22.48
C ARG A 13 20.23 -11.16 23.35
N ARG A 14 19.25 -10.78 24.17
CA ARG A 14 18.43 -11.72 24.97
C ARG A 14 17.33 -12.43 24.16
N TYR A 15 16.87 -11.77 23.11
CA TYR A 15 15.79 -12.23 22.23
C TYR A 15 16.27 -12.29 20.78
N ARG A 16 15.79 -13.25 20.01
CA ARG A 16 16.00 -13.27 18.55
C ARG A 16 15.37 -12.01 17.94
N LEU A 17 16.05 -11.39 16.97
CA LEU A 17 15.55 -10.17 16.32
C LEU A 17 14.18 -10.43 15.68
N GLY A 18 14.04 -11.53 14.95
CA GLY A 18 12.78 -11.94 14.30
C GLY A 18 11.61 -12.02 15.29
N SER A 19 11.81 -12.58 16.48
CA SER A 19 10.80 -12.67 17.53
C SER A 19 10.31 -11.31 18.01
N LEU A 20 11.24 -10.36 18.21
CA LEU A 20 10.86 -9.00 18.63
C LEU A 20 10.11 -8.25 17.53
N LEU A 21 10.53 -8.39 16.27
CA LEU A 21 9.86 -7.76 15.14
C LEU A 21 8.47 -8.38 14.87
N ALA A 22 8.35 -9.70 14.97
CA ALA A 22 7.08 -10.41 14.86
C ALA A 22 6.12 -9.99 15.98
N LEU A 23 6.61 -9.88 17.22
CA LEU A 23 5.83 -9.35 18.34
C LEU A 23 5.32 -7.92 18.04
N CYS A 24 6.20 -7.02 17.58
CA CYS A 24 5.80 -5.66 17.22
C CYS A 24 4.72 -5.66 16.13
N MET A 25 4.87 -6.49 15.09
CA MET A 25 3.90 -6.62 14.01
C MET A 25 2.54 -7.10 14.53
N VAL A 26 2.50 -8.23 15.24
CA VAL A 26 1.25 -8.83 15.74
C VAL A 26 0.57 -7.91 16.75
N ALA A 27 1.33 -7.30 17.66
CA ALA A 27 0.77 -6.39 18.64
C ALA A 27 0.18 -5.13 17.99
N VAL A 28 0.87 -4.53 17.01
CA VAL A 28 0.36 -3.36 16.29
C VAL A 28 -0.90 -3.73 15.50
N LEU A 29 -0.90 -4.85 14.77
CA LEU A 29 -2.09 -5.36 14.08
C LEU A 29 -3.26 -5.63 15.05
N GLY A 30 -2.95 -6.06 16.27
CA GLY A 30 -3.90 -6.21 17.38
C GLY A 30 -4.34 -4.89 18.04
N GLY A 31 -3.90 -3.74 17.55
CA GLY A 31 -4.30 -2.40 18.01
C GLY A 31 -3.33 -1.73 18.99
N ALA A 32 -2.12 -2.26 19.19
CA ALA A 32 -1.13 -1.62 20.07
C ALA A 32 -0.54 -0.36 19.42
N THR A 33 -0.83 0.82 19.98
CA THR A 33 -0.39 2.12 19.46
C THR A 33 0.88 2.67 20.14
N SER A 34 1.43 1.95 21.13
CA SER A 34 2.61 2.38 21.88
C SER A 34 3.52 1.22 22.27
N LEU A 35 4.80 1.52 22.57
CA LEU A 35 5.76 0.49 23.05
C LEU A 35 5.32 -0.16 24.36
N ALA A 36 4.64 0.60 25.23
CA ALA A 36 4.07 0.08 26.47
C ALA A 36 2.90 -0.87 26.17
N ALA A 37 2.05 -0.55 25.19
CA ALA A 37 0.99 -1.44 24.74
C ALA A 37 1.54 -2.72 24.11
N ILE A 38 2.63 -2.66 23.32
CA ILE A 38 3.27 -3.87 22.78
C ILE A 38 3.85 -4.75 23.90
N ALA A 39 4.53 -4.14 24.88
CA ALA A 39 5.08 -4.90 26.01
C ALA A 39 3.96 -5.54 26.86
N ARG A 40 2.84 -4.83 27.05
CA ARG A 40 1.65 -5.36 27.72
C ARG A 40 1.01 -6.49 26.92
N PHE A 41 0.84 -6.31 25.60
CA PHE A 41 0.38 -7.37 24.70
C PHE A 41 1.22 -8.63 24.87
N ALA A 42 2.54 -8.51 24.88
CA ALA A 42 3.44 -9.64 25.08
C ALA A 42 3.22 -10.34 26.43
N ALA A 43 2.94 -9.59 27.50
CA ALA A 43 2.68 -10.12 28.85
C ALA A 43 1.32 -10.81 28.98
N ASP A 44 0.30 -10.26 28.32
CA ASP A 44 -1.08 -10.73 28.40
C ASP A 44 -1.41 -11.83 27.38
N THR A 45 -0.52 -12.06 26.41
CA THR A 45 -0.68 -13.09 25.38
C THR A 45 -0.54 -14.50 25.96
N ASP A 46 -1.40 -15.40 25.48
CA ASP A 46 -1.36 -16.84 25.73
C ASP A 46 0.04 -17.46 25.54
N SER A 47 0.33 -18.55 26.25
CA SER A 47 1.64 -19.23 26.20
C SER A 47 1.97 -19.80 24.83
N ASP A 48 0.99 -20.33 24.11
CA ASP A 48 1.20 -20.95 22.80
C ASP A 48 1.58 -19.88 21.76
N LEU A 49 0.89 -18.73 21.76
CA LEU A 49 1.25 -17.62 20.87
C LEU A 49 2.61 -17.02 21.24
N ARG A 50 2.96 -16.93 22.54
CA ARG A 50 4.31 -16.53 22.97
C ARG A 50 5.38 -17.50 22.48
N GLU A 51 5.14 -18.80 22.57
CA GLU A 51 6.05 -19.83 22.08
C GLU A 51 6.21 -19.76 20.55
N GLN A 52 5.11 -19.56 19.82
CA GLN A 52 5.12 -19.36 18.36
C GLN A 52 5.92 -18.11 17.94
N LEU A 53 5.86 -17.04 18.74
CA LEU A 53 6.71 -15.85 18.54
C LEU A 53 8.17 -16.09 18.95
N GLY A 54 8.51 -17.22 19.59
CA GLY A 54 9.84 -17.52 20.11
C GLY A 54 10.17 -16.78 21.40
N LEU A 55 9.16 -16.46 22.21
CA LEU A 55 9.27 -15.78 23.51
C LEU A 55 9.05 -16.78 24.67
N THR A 56 9.94 -17.77 24.79
CA THR A 56 9.75 -18.94 25.67
C THR A 56 10.05 -18.69 27.15
N SER A 57 10.81 -17.66 27.50
CA SER A 57 11.26 -17.46 28.90
C SER A 57 10.62 -16.22 29.53
N ASN A 58 10.90 -15.03 28.97
CA ASN A 58 10.49 -13.74 29.52
C ASN A 58 9.94 -12.86 28.41
N THR A 59 9.08 -11.90 28.76
CA THR A 59 8.54 -10.94 27.80
C THR A 59 9.42 -9.69 27.72
N PRO A 60 9.61 -9.10 26.53
CA PRO A 60 10.41 -7.89 26.40
C PRO A 60 9.67 -6.68 26.98
N ASN A 61 10.38 -5.85 27.74
CA ASN A 61 9.84 -4.57 28.21
C ASN A 61 9.89 -3.49 27.12
N ALA A 62 9.12 -2.41 27.32
CA ALA A 62 9.02 -1.29 26.37
C ALA A 62 10.39 -0.66 26.05
N SER A 63 11.30 -0.54 27.02
CA SER A 63 12.65 0.02 26.83
C SER A 63 13.54 -0.87 25.95
N THR A 64 13.31 -2.19 25.94
CA THR A 64 14.02 -3.13 25.06
C THR A 64 13.56 -2.94 23.62
N LEU A 65 12.26 -2.81 23.41
CA LEU A 65 11.66 -2.55 22.10
C LEU A 65 12.08 -1.17 21.57
N GLY A 66 11.99 -0.12 22.39
CA GLY A 66 12.37 1.24 22.00
C GLY A 66 13.83 1.37 21.58
N ARG A 67 14.77 0.77 22.32
CA ARG A 67 16.19 0.78 21.94
C ARG A 67 16.48 0.01 20.66
N LEU A 68 15.74 -1.06 20.39
CA LEU A 68 15.86 -1.82 19.15
C LEU A 68 15.34 -1.00 17.97
N LEU A 69 14.08 -0.58 18.03
CA LEU A 69 13.39 0.08 16.92
C LEU A 69 14.03 1.43 16.57
N ALA A 70 14.54 2.17 17.57
CA ALA A 70 15.24 3.43 17.33
C ALA A 70 16.52 3.27 16.48
N ARG A 71 17.15 2.09 16.50
CA ARG A 71 18.42 1.79 15.84
C ARG A 71 18.29 0.87 14.62
N LEU A 72 17.07 0.42 14.34
CA LEU A 72 16.82 -0.49 13.24
C LEU A 72 17.03 0.24 11.92
N ASP A 73 17.57 -0.47 10.93
CA ASP A 73 17.55 0.00 9.56
C ASP A 73 16.10 -0.02 9.05
N GLY A 74 15.52 1.18 8.92
CA GLY A 74 14.15 1.35 8.46
C GLY A 74 13.95 0.94 7.00
N ASP A 75 14.97 1.08 6.14
CA ASP A 75 14.88 0.65 4.75
C ASP A 75 14.84 -0.87 4.67
N ALA A 76 15.71 -1.55 5.43
CA ALA A 76 15.71 -3.01 5.50
C ALA A 76 14.40 -3.57 6.10
N LEU A 77 13.80 -2.86 7.08
CA LEU A 77 12.50 -3.24 7.62
C LEU A 77 11.39 -3.08 6.57
N ASP A 78 11.29 -1.92 5.92
CA ASP A 78 10.27 -1.65 4.91
C ASP A 78 10.40 -2.61 3.72
N ASP A 79 11.61 -2.96 3.31
CA ASP A 79 11.86 -3.94 2.24
C ASP A 79 11.40 -5.34 2.65
N ALA A 80 11.70 -5.76 3.89
CA ALA A 80 11.32 -7.07 4.38
C ALA A 80 9.80 -7.22 4.57
N VAL A 81 9.13 -6.18 5.08
CA VAL A 81 7.67 -6.17 5.26
C VAL A 81 6.97 -6.03 3.91
N GLY A 82 7.40 -5.10 3.07
CA GLY A 82 6.85 -4.87 1.74
C GLY A 82 6.95 -6.10 0.84
N ALA A 83 8.10 -6.77 0.79
CA ALA A 83 8.26 -8.01 0.03
C ALA A 83 7.43 -9.18 0.59
N TRP A 84 7.10 -9.18 1.89
CA TRP A 84 6.17 -10.15 2.45
C TRP A 84 4.73 -9.84 2.06
N LEU A 85 4.30 -8.58 2.22
CA LEU A 85 2.96 -8.12 1.84
C LEU A 85 2.69 -8.27 0.34
N ALA A 86 3.69 -8.00 -0.52
CA ALA A 86 3.58 -8.18 -1.95
C ALA A 86 3.28 -9.65 -2.32
N ARG A 87 3.96 -10.61 -1.65
CA ARG A 87 3.71 -12.04 -1.83
C ARG A 87 2.37 -12.49 -1.26
N TYR A 88 1.95 -11.90 -0.15
CA TYR A 88 0.63 -12.19 0.43
C TYR A 88 -0.51 -11.66 -0.46
N ALA A 89 -0.30 -10.51 -1.10
CA ALA A 89 -1.24 -9.93 -2.04
C ALA A 89 -1.26 -10.65 -3.40
N ALA A 90 -0.12 -11.20 -3.85
CA ALA A 90 0.01 -12.02 -5.05
C ALA A 90 -0.27 -13.50 -4.72
N ASP A 91 -1.55 -13.88 -4.66
CA ASP A 91 -1.92 -15.28 -4.44
C ASP A 91 -1.78 -16.11 -5.73
N PRO A 92 -1.16 -17.30 -5.70
CA PRO A 92 -1.09 -18.22 -6.86
C PRO A 92 -2.44 -18.71 -7.42
N VAL A 93 -3.59 -18.41 -6.79
CA VAL A 93 -4.93 -18.78 -7.32
C VAL A 93 -5.44 -17.77 -8.36
N ASP A 94 -4.90 -16.56 -8.36
CA ASP A 94 -5.14 -15.59 -9.42
C ASP A 94 -4.13 -15.89 -10.53
N GLU A 95 -4.53 -16.75 -11.49
CA GLU A 95 -3.85 -16.83 -12.79
C GLU A 95 -3.58 -15.40 -13.28
N PRO A 96 -2.40 -15.08 -13.84
CA PRO A 96 -2.12 -13.77 -14.41
C PRO A 96 -3.04 -13.52 -15.61
N GLY A 97 -4.29 -13.20 -15.34
CA GLY A 97 -5.23 -12.70 -16.31
C GLY A 97 -4.88 -11.26 -16.65
N ASP A 98 -5.48 -10.78 -17.74
CA ASP A 98 -5.37 -9.41 -18.27
C ASP A 98 -5.85 -8.30 -17.32
N THR A 99 -5.93 -8.56 -16.01
CA THR A 99 -6.42 -7.62 -15.00
C THR A 99 -5.30 -6.68 -14.60
N LEU A 100 -5.38 -5.44 -15.06
CA LEU A 100 -4.52 -4.34 -14.64
C LEU A 100 -4.65 -4.09 -13.14
N VAL A 101 -3.54 -4.17 -12.41
CA VAL A 101 -3.51 -3.91 -10.97
C VAL A 101 -3.04 -2.49 -10.70
N GLY A 102 -3.89 -1.69 -10.04
CA GLY A 102 -3.55 -0.32 -9.66
C GLY A 102 -2.61 -0.27 -8.46
N LEU A 103 -1.54 0.53 -8.57
CA LEU A 103 -0.57 0.82 -7.51
C LEU A 103 -0.55 2.32 -7.25
N ALA A 104 -1.16 2.77 -6.15
CA ALA A 104 -1.16 4.17 -5.74
C ALA A 104 0.16 4.54 -5.06
N VAL A 105 0.78 5.63 -5.50
CA VAL A 105 1.94 6.25 -4.85
C VAL A 105 1.51 7.56 -4.22
N ASP A 106 1.67 7.67 -2.90
CA ASP A 106 1.30 8.85 -2.12
C ASP A 106 2.19 9.05 -0.89
N GLY A 107 2.31 10.29 -0.45
CA GLY A 107 3.09 10.71 0.71
C GLY A 107 2.25 10.83 1.98
N LYS A 108 2.70 10.26 3.09
CA LYS A 108 2.10 10.46 4.42
C LYS A 108 3.11 11.05 5.38
N THR A 109 2.71 12.15 6.01
CA THR A 109 3.43 12.69 7.18
C THR A 109 2.91 12.04 8.45
N VAL A 110 3.79 11.39 9.20
CA VAL A 110 3.54 10.80 10.52
C VAL A 110 3.59 11.94 11.54
N ARG A 111 2.48 12.66 11.77
CA ARG A 111 2.55 13.95 12.47
C ARG A 111 3.00 13.83 13.92
N GLY A 112 2.63 12.75 14.60
CA GLY A 112 3.03 12.49 16.00
C GLY A 112 4.55 12.38 16.21
N SER A 113 5.29 12.04 15.15
CA SER A 113 6.75 11.91 15.18
C SER A 113 7.52 13.23 15.25
N ARG A 114 6.82 14.37 15.13
CA ARG A 114 7.44 15.70 15.12
C ARG A 114 8.27 15.95 16.39
N THR A 115 9.49 16.40 16.17
CA THR A 115 10.41 16.93 17.19
C THR A 115 10.69 18.41 16.88
N ASP A 116 11.77 18.98 17.41
CA ASP A 116 12.20 20.36 17.10
C ASP A 116 12.48 20.59 15.59
N GLY A 117 12.59 19.50 14.81
CA GLY A 117 12.71 19.52 13.35
C GLY A 117 11.43 19.11 12.58
N ALA A 118 11.62 18.52 11.41
CA ALA A 118 10.52 18.03 10.58
C ALA A 118 9.94 16.70 11.12
N ALA A 119 8.64 16.50 10.94
CA ALA A 119 8.02 15.20 11.14
C ALA A 119 8.53 14.19 10.10
N VAL A 120 8.53 12.91 10.47
CA VAL A 120 8.80 11.82 9.53
C VAL A 120 7.77 11.85 8.41
N HIS A 121 8.26 11.78 7.18
CA HIS A 121 7.45 11.77 5.98
C HIS A 121 7.80 10.54 5.15
N LEU A 122 6.79 9.77 4.78
CA LEU A 122 6.91 8.45 4.15
C LEU A 122 6.22 8.48 2.79
N LEU A 123 6.93 8.10 1.74
CA LEU A 123 6.33 7.81 0.44
C LEU A 123 5.97 6.32 0.40
N ALA A 124 4.71 6.01 0.14
CA ALA A 124 4.19 4.65 0.13
C ALA A 124 3.67 4.28 -1.25
N ALA A 125 3.83 3.01 -1.63
CA ALA A 125 3.23 2.39 -2.81
C ALA A 125 2.22 1.33 -2.34
N ALA A 126 0.93 1.57 -2.59
CA ALA A 126 -0.19 0.76 -2.09
C ALA A 126 -1.05 0.19 -3.21
N LEU A 127 -1.40 -1.10 -3.11
CA LEU A 127 -2.30 -1.75 -4.06
C LEU A 127 -3.74 -1.25 -3.87
N HIS A 128 -4.42 -0.92 -4.96
CA HIS A 128 -5.78 -0.36 -4.92
C HIS A 128 -6.81 -1.29 -4.27
N ALA A 129 -6.77 -2.58 -4.60
CA ALA A 129 -7.83 -3.53 -4.24
C ALA A 129 -7.88 -3.84 -2.73
N CYS A 130 -6.72 -3.94 -2.08
CA CYS A 130 -6.58 -4.35 -0.69
C CYS A 130 -5.96 -3.27 0.21
N GLN A 131 -5.64 -2.10 -0.35
CA GLN A 131 -5.00 -0.98 0.36
C GLN A 131 -3.69 -1.37 1.08
N THR A 132 -3.04 -2.42 0.58
CA THR A 132 -1.81 -2.97 1.15
C THR A 132 -0.60 -2.22 0.61
N VAL A 133 0.22 -1.68 1.49
CA VAL A 133 1.46 -0.99 1.13
C VAL A 133 2.56 -2.03 0.90
N ILE A 134 2.96 -2.19 -0.35
CA ILE A 134 3.96 -3.19 -0.74
C ILE A 134 5.38 -2.61 -0.80
N ALA A 135 5.52 -1.29 -0.77
CA ALA A 135 6.80 -0.62 -0.57
C ALA A 135 6.59 0.72 0.14
N GLN A 136 7.56 1.11 0.96
CA GLN A 136 7.56 2.38 1.65
C GLN A 136 8.99 2.90 1.76
N ARG A 137 9.15 4.23 1.73
CA ARG A 137 10.44 4.89 1.90
C ARG A 137 10.29 6.17 2.69
N GLN A 138 11.19 6.39 3.64
CA GLN A 138 11.28 7.68 4.33
C GLN A 138 11.97 8.73 3.45
N ILE A 139 11.35 9.89 3.36
CA ILE A 139 11.91 11.07 2.70
C ILE A 139 12.81 11.80 3.70
N ALA A 140 14.00 12.20 3.23
CA ALA A 140 14.93 12.96 4.05
C ALA A 140 14.30 14.31 4.47
N ALA A 141 14.59 14.77 5.69
CA ALA A 141 13.93 15.93 6.30
C ALA A 141 14.03 17.25 5.48
N LYS A 142 15.07 17.39 4.65
CA LYS A 142 15.29 18.55 3.76
C LYS A 142 15.02 18.25 2.28
N SER A 143 14.37 17.12 1.99
CA SER A 143 14.00 16.69 0.64
C SER A 143 12.49 16.75 0.45
N ASN A 144 12.05 16.65 -0.80
CA ASN A 144 10.65 16.42 -1.16
C ASN A 144 10.46 14.98 -1.70
N GLU A 145 9.23 14.64 -2.08
CA GLU A 145 8.82 13.31 -2.57
C GLU A 145 9.37 12.95 -3.96
N ILE A 146 9.71 13.95 -4.78
CA ILE A 146 10.12 13.77 -6.18
C ILE A 146 11.35 12.84 -6.34
N PRO A 147 12.49 13.07 -5.65
CA PRO A 147 13.65 12.19 -5.77
C PRO A 147 13.43 10.81 -5.15
N ALA A 148 12.41 10.64 -4.29
CA ALA A 148 12.11 9.35 -3.65
C ALA A 148 11.24 8.42 -4.52
N PHE A 149 10.58 8.95 -5.55
CA PHE A 149 9.65 8.21 -6.41
C PHE A 149 10.29 7.03 -7.14
N ALA A 150 11.32 7.27 -7.96
CA ALA A 150 11.99 6.20 -8.71
C ALA A 150 12.68 5.18 -7.77
N PRO A 151 13.43 5.60 -6.73
CA PRO A 151 14.01 4.65 -5.78
C PRO A 151 12.99 3.81 -4.99
N LEU A 152 11.77 4.29 -4.79
CA LEU A 152 10.67 3.49 -4.22
C LEU A 152 10.22 2.40 -5.19
N LEU A 153 9.99 2.76 -6.45
CA LEU A 153 9.49 1.83 -7.47
C LEU A 153 10.51 0.77 -7.91
N ASN A 154 11.81 1.06 -7.84
CA ASN A 154 12.87 0.09 -8.12
C ASN A 154 12.81 -1.19 -7.27
N ARG A 155 12.05 -1.18 -6.17
CA ARG A 155 11.87 -2.32 -5.26
C ARG A 155 10.69 -3.22 -5.66
N ILE A 156 9.93 -2.84 -6.68
CA ILE A 156 8.69 -3.49 -7.11
C ILE A 156 8.82 -3.92 -8.58
N ALA A 157 8.40 -5.14 -8.90
CA ALA A 157 8.23 -5.55 -10.28
C ALA A 157 6.98 -4.86 -10.85
N LEU A 158 7.16 -3.89 -11.76
CA LEU A 158 6.05 -3.07 -12.27
C LEU A 158 5.28 -3.70 -13.45
N ARG A 159 5.72 -4.85 -13.96
CA ARG A 159 5.04 -5.53 -15.06
C ARG A 159 3.59 -5.87 -14.68
N GLY A 160 2.63 -5.41 -15.49
CA GLY A 160 1.20 -5.58 -15.23
C GLY A 160 0.60 -4.62 -14.19
N LEU A 161 1.41 -3.70 -13.63
CA LEU A 161 0.94 -2.68 -12.70
C LEU A 161 0.68 -1.35 -13.41
N VAL A 162 -0.34 -0.63 -12.91
CA VAL A 162 -0.62 0.76 -13.28
C VAL A 162 -0.32 1.66 -12.10
N VAL A 163 0.78 2.40 -12.19
CA VAL A 163 1.19 3.37 -11.17
C VAL A 163 0.28 4.59 -11.23
N THR A 164 -0.50 4.82 -10.18
CA THR A 164 -1.31 6.02 -10.03
C THR A 164 -0.68 6.94 -9.01
N ALA A 165 -0.50 8.20 -9.35
CA ALA A 165 0.14 9.15 -8.45
C ALA A 165 -0.49 10.53 -8.57
N ASP A 166 -0.40 11.28 -7.49
CA ASP A 166 -0.96 12.61 -7.43
C ASP A 166 -0.14 13.59 -8.28
N ALA A 167 -0.68 14.78 -8.51
CA ALA A 167 -0.19 15.64 -9.58
C ALA A 167 1.26 16.11 -9.43
N VAL A 168 1.82 16.13 -8.22
CA VAL A 168 3.24 16.44 -7.98
C VAL A 168 4.16 15.49 -8.74
N HIS A 169 3.75 14.23 -8.90
CA HIS A 169 4.49 13.19 -9.62
C HIS A 169 4.24 13.17 -11.13
N THR A 170 3.42 14.08 -11.66
CA THR A 170 3.21 14.24 -13.11
C THR A 170 4.42 14.91 -13.75
N LEU A 171 5.52 14.16 -13.82
CA LEU A 171 6.82 14.55 -14.36
C LEU A 171 7.22 13.58 -15.48
N ARG A 172 7.82 14.11 -16.54
CA ARG A 172 8.24 13.30 -17.71
C ARG A 172 9.21 12.18 -17.32
N ALA A 173 10.19 12.50 -16.47
CA ALA A 173 11.17 11.53 -15.97
C ALA A 173 10.51 10.39 -15.16
N HIS A 174 9.45 10.66 -14.40
CA HIS A 174 8.72 9.61 -13.67
C HIS A 174 7.94 8.70 -14.63
N ALA A 175 7.31 9.26 -15.64
CA ALA A 175 6.63 8.49 -16.67
C ALA A 175 7.60 7.59 -17.45
N GLU A 176 8.74 8.13 -17.88
CA GLU A 176 9.81 7.37 -18.54
C GLU A 176 10.33 6.24 -17.64
N HIS A 177 10.53 6.50 -16.35
CA HIS A 177 10.96 5.49 -15.39
C HIS A 177 9.96 4.33 -15.27
N VAL A 178 8.66 4.62 -15.12
CA VAL A 178 7.61 3.60 -15.01
C VAL A 178 7.54 2.74 -16.28
N ILE A 179 7.58 3.37 -17.45
CA ILE A 179 7.54 2.69 -18.75
C ILE A 179 8.78 1.81 -18.95
N THR A 180 9.97 2.33 -18.63
CA THR A 180 11.23 1.59 -18.76
C THR A 180 11.25 0.35 -17.84
N ALA A 181 10.62 0.45 -16.66
CA ALA A 181 10.44 -0.67 -15.74
C ALA A 181 9.31 -1.63 -16.14
N GLY A 182 8.63 -1.41 -17.27
CA GLY A 182 7.60 -2.28 -17.83
C GLY A 182 6.20 -2.12 -17.22
N GLY A 183 5.96 -1.03 -16.47
CA GLY A 183 4.64 -0.68 -15.95
C GLY A 183 3.93 0.37 -16.78
N HIS A 184 2.67 0.64 -16.45
CA HIS A 184 1.90 1.75 -16.99
C HIS A 184 1.69 2.82 -15.93
N TYR A 185 1.34 4.04 -16.34
CA TYR A 185 0.99 5.10 -15.40
C TYR A 185 -0.40 5.65 -15.65
N LEU A 186 -1.00 6.22 -14.62
CA LEU A 186 -2.17 7.11 -14.69
C LEU A 186 -1.92 8.29 -13.76
N LEU A 187 -1.71 9.47 -14.34
CA LEU A 187 -1.24 10.65 -13.61
C LEU A 187 -2.22 11.82 -13.74
N VAL A 188 -2.49 12.47 -12.61
CA VAL A 188 -3.40 13.62 -12.56
C VAL A 188 -2.67 14.90 -12.97
N VAL A 189 -3.24 15.68 -13.88
CA VAL A 189 -2.64 16.91 -14.40
C VAL A 189 -3.25 18.13 -13.70
N LYS A 190 -2.46 18.82 -12.85
CA LYS A 190 -2.85 20.06 -12.16
C LYS A 190 -2.05 21.28 -12.71
N GLY A 191 -1.84 22.29 -11.87
CA GLY A 191 -1.24 23.57 -12.24
C GLY A 191 0.27 23.51 -12.50
N ASN A 192 0.96 22.47 -12.05
CA ASN A 192 2.38 22.23 -12.30
C ASN A 192 2.69 21.95 -13.79
N GLN A 193 1.70 21.47 -14.55
CA GLN A 193 1.85 21.16 -15.98
C GLN A 193 0.97 22.08 -16.84
N LYS A 194 1.23 23.39 -16.79
CA LYS A 194 0.37 24.42 -17.42
C LYS A 194 0.13 24.20 -18.91
N LYS A 195 1.18 23.90 -19.70
CA LYS A 195 1.10 23.70 -21.15
C LYS A 195 0.29 22.44 -21.51
N LEU A 196 0.59 21.32 -20.86
CA LEU A 196 -0.15 20.06 -21.02
C LEU A 196 -1.63 20.24 -20.63
N ARG A 197 -1.92 20.87 -19.49
CA ARG A 197 -3.29 21.17 -19.07
C ARG A 197 -4.04 22.03 -20.09
N LYS A 198 -3.35 22.99 -20.74
CA LYS A 198 -3.95 23.82 -21.81
C LYS A 198 -4.29 22.97 -23.05
N GLN A 199 -3.44 22.02 -23.44
CA GLN A 199 -3.75 21.07 -24.52
C GLN A 199 -4.94 20.18 -24.16
N LEU A 200 -4.94 19.59 -22.96
CA LEU A 200 -6.02 18.74 -22.48
C LEU A 200 -7.36 19.48 -22.47
N ARG A 201 -7.40 20.75 -22.07
CA ARG A 201 -8.62 21.57 -22.13
C ARG A 201 -9.18 21.78 -23.54
N ARG A 202 -8.35 21.73 -24.58
CA ARG A 202 -8.72 21.97 -25.99
C ARG A 202 -9.24 20.72 -26.70
N LEU A 203 -9.07 19.54 -26.11
CA LEU A 203 -9.62 18.30 -26.67
C LEU A 203 -11.15 18.38 -26.81
N PRO A 204 -11.75 17.66 -27.77
CA PRO A 204 -13.17 17.77 -28.11
C PRO A 204 -14.09 17.06 -27.10
N TRP A 205 -13.99 17.39 -25.80
CA TRP A 205 -14.76 16.78 -24.71
C TRP A 205 -16.28 16.84 -24.87
N LYS A 206 -16.79 17.77 -25.68
CA LYS A 206 -18.22 17.86 -25.99
C LYS A 206 -18.69 16.71 -26.89
N GLN A 207 -17.83 16.23 -27.78
CA GLN A 207 -18.11 15.16 -28.74
C GLN A 207 -17.91 13.76 -28.14
N ILE A 208 -17.07 13.66 -27.09
CA ILE A 208 -16.78 12.39 -26.42
C ILE A 208 -17.98 11.98 -25.53
N PRO A 209 -18.50 10.74 -25.66
CA PRO A 209 -19.61 10.26 -24.84
C PRO A 209 -19.21 10.15 -23.36
N LEU A 210 -20.21 10.16 -22.48
CA LEU A 210 -19.97 9.87 -21.07
C LEU A 210 -19.74 8.36 -20.92
N GLN A 211 -18.57 7.97 -20.41
CA GLN A 211 -18.19 6.56 -20.31
C GLN A 211 -18.33 6.01 -18.88
N ALA A 212 -18.15 6.86 -17.87
CA ALA A 212 -18.38 6.46 -16.49
C ALA A 212 -19.02 7.58 -15.66
N ARG A 213 -19.84 7.17 -14.69
CA ARG A 213 -20.46 8.06 -13.71
C ARG A 213 -20.61 7.34 -12.38
N THR A 214 -19.99 7.91 -11.36
CA THR A 214 -20.12 7.46 -9.98
C THR A 214 -20.76 8.56 -9.14
N ALA A 215 -21.49 8.13 -8.11
CA ALA A 215 -22.11 9.01 -7.14
C ALA A 215 -21.86 8.45 -5.74
N GLY A 216 -21.44 9.32 -4.83
CA GLY A 216 -21.23 8.99 -3.42
C GLY A 216 -21.86 10.04 -2.52
N ALA A 217 -22.17 9.66 -1.30
CA ALA A 217 -22.59 10.54 -0.22
C ALA A 217 -21.74 10.23 1.01
N GLY A 218 -21.15 11.25 1.61
CA GLY A 218 -20.24 11.10 2.75
C GLY A 218 -19.80 12.45 3.31
N HIS A 219 -19.47 12.49 4.60
CA HIS A 219 -19.01 13.70 5.32
C HIS A 219 -19.90 14.94 5.09
N GLY A 220 -21.22 14.75 5.06
CA GLY A 220 -22.19 15.83 4.84
C GLY A 220 -22.16 16.44 3.43
N ARG A 221 -21.64 15.71 2.44
CA ARG A 221 -21.60 16.11 1.03
C ARG A 221 -22.06 14.98 0.10
N ARG A 222 -22.73 15.33 -1.00
CA ARG A 222 -22.97 14.46 -2.15
C ARG A 222 -21.95 14.80 -3.24
N GLU A 223 -21.29 13.79 -3.78
CA GLU A 223 -20.34 13.95 -4.87
C GLU A 223 -20.76 13.11 -6.07
N ILE A 224 -20.72 13.70 -7.26
CA ILE A 224 -20.94 13.01 -8.53
C ILE A 224 -19.69 13.22 -9.38
N ARG A 225 -19.09 12.13 -9.84
CA ARG A 225 -18.00 12.15 -10.83
C ARG A 225 -18.56 11.73 -12.18
N ARG A 226 -18.16 12.44 -13.22
CA ARG A 226 -18.46 12.11 -14.62
C ARG A 226 -17.15 12.07 -15.36
N LEU A 227 -16.92 10.98 -16.07
CA LEU A 227 -15.64 10.69 -16.66
C LEU A 227 -15.78 10.44 -18.16
N LYS A 228 -14.87 11.06 -18.89
CA LYS A 228 -14.70 10.92 -20.34
C LYS A 228 -13.25 10.60 -20.62
N VAL A 229 -13.01 9.69 -21.55
CA VAL A 229 -11.71 9.23 -22.00
C VAL A 229 -11.68 9.33 -23.52
N CYS A 230 -10.58 9.82 -24.05
CA CYS A 230 -10.30 9.77 -25.47
C CYS A 230 -8.87 9.33 -25.72
N THR A 231 -8.69 8.54 -26.77
CA THR A 231 -7.38 8.24 -27.32
C THR A 231 -6.79 9.50 -27.91
N VAL A 232 -5.58 9.83 -27.48
CA VAL A 232 -4.77 10.89 -28.05
C VAL A 232 -3.75 10.23 -28.95
N ARG A 233 -3.70 10.62 -30.22
CA ARG A 233 -2.56 10.27 -31.08
C ARG A 233 -1.32 10.99 -30.50
N PRO A 234 -0.10 10.44 -30.67
CA PRO A 234 1.13 11.07 -30.17
C PRO A 234 1.12 12.57 -30.49
N GLY A 235 1.24 13.42 -29.46
CA GLY A 235 1.09 14.86 -29.65
C GLY A 235 0.77 15.67 -28.40
N LEU A 236 0.46 15.05 -27.26
CA LEU A 236 0.52 15.79 -26.00
C LEU A 236 1.97 16.10 -25.65
N LEU A 237 2.16 17.17 -24.87
CA LEU A 237 3.48 17.56 -24.36
C LEU A 237 3.93 16.67 -23.18
N PHE A 238 3.72 15.36 -23.29
CA PHE A 238 4.09 14.36 -22.29
C PHE A 238 4.61 13.10 -23.00
N PRO A 239 5.50 12.29 -22.41
CA PRO A 239 5.99 11.07 -23.06
C PRO A 239 4.99 9.93 -22.91
N HIS A 240 4.89 9.06 -23.92
CA HIS A 240 4.13 7.79 -23.89
C HIS A 240 2.63 7.92 -23.54
N ASP A 241 2.03 9.08 -23.71
CA ASP A 241 0.59 9.23 -23.53
C ASP A 241 -0.17 8.56 -24.68
N VAL A 242 -1.21 7.82 -24.32
CA VAL A 242 -2.08 7.14 -25.29
C VAL A 242 -3.53 7.53 -25.08
N GLN A 243 -3.94 7.74 -23.83
CA GLN A 243 -5.30 8.20 -23.51
C GLN A 243 -5.27 9.40 -22.57
N ALA A 244 -6.18 10.35 -22.84
CA ALA A 244 -6.46 11.50 -22.00
C ALA A 244 -7.84 11.36 -21.36
N MET A 245 -7.98 11.85 -20.14
CA MET A 245 -9.20 11.76 -19.36
C MET A 245 -9.65 13.13 -18.86
N GLN A 246 -10.96 13.37 -18.90
CA GLN A 246 -11.63 14.49 -18.24
C GLN A 246 -12.55 13.94 -17.16
N ILE A 247 -12.28 14.34 -15.93
CA ILE A 247 -13.06 13.99 -14.74
C ILE A 247 -13.75 15.26 -14.23
N LYS A 248 -15.07 15.34 -14.41
CA LYS A 248 -15.90 16.40 -13.84
C LYS A 248 -16.45 15.95 -12.49
N ARG A 249 -16.04 16.63 -11.43
CA ARG A 249 -16.49 16.40 -10.05
C ARG A 249 -17.49 17.49 -9.69
N ARG A 250 -18.73 17.11 -9.37
CA ARG A 250 -19.75 18.00 -8.83
C ARG A 250 -20.00 17.63 -7.37
N ARG A 251 -19.66 18.52 -6.45
CA ARG A 251 -19.92 18.39 -5.01
C ARG A 251 -21.08 19.27 -4.61
N THR A 252 -22.01 18.72 -3.85
CA THR A 252 -23.13 19.43 -3.24
C THR A 252 -23.03 19.26 -1.72
N HIS A 253 -22.92 20.36 -0.99
CA HIS A 253 -22.97 20.34 0.47
C HIS A 253 -24.43 20.20 0.93
N HIS A 254 -24.71 19.24 1.82
CA HIS A 254 -26.08 19.00 2.29
C HIS A 254 -26.63 20.15 3.13
N LYS A 255 -25.82 20.73 4.03
CA LYS A 255 -26.26 21.79 4.94
C LYS A 255 -26.49 23.15 4.26
N THR A 256 -25.63 23.51 3.31
CA THR A 256 -25.64 24.84 2.69
C THR A 256 -26.24 24.85 1.29
N GLY A 257 -26.50 23.67 0.71
CA GLY A 257 -26.90 23.54 -0.70
C GLY A 257 -25.81 23.93 -1.71
N LYS A 258 -24.66 24.45 -1.27
CA LYS A 258 -23.60 24.96 -2.15
C LYS A 258 -23.11 23.87 -3.11
N VAL A 259 -23.16 24.19 -4.40
CA VAL A 259 -22.69 23.31 -5.48
C VAL A 259 -21.37 23.82 -6.02
N GLU A 260 -20.35 22.97 -5.99
CA GLU A 260 -19.03 23.24 -6.57
C GLU A 260 -18.75 22.23 -7.69
N THR A 261 -18.37 22.72 -8.87
CA THR A 261 -17.97 21.86 -9.99
C THR A 261 -16.50 22.10 -10.32
N LYS A 262 -15.70 21.04 -10.30
CA LYS A 262 -14.28 21.07 -10.65
C LYS A 262 -14.02 20.10 -11.79
N THR A 263 -13.21 20.51 -12.76
CA THR A 263 -12.72 19.64 -13.83
C THR A 263 -11.27 19.29 -13.57
N VAL A 264 -10.99 18.00 -13.48
CA VAL A 264 -9.67 17.41 -13.32
C VAL A 264 -9.32 16.69 -14.62
N TYR A 265 -8.05 16.76 -15.02
CA TYR A 265 -7.56 16.03 -16.17
C TYR A 265 -6.59 14.95 -15.70
N ALA A 266 -6.54 13.83 -16.39
CA ALA A 266 -5.54 12.80 -16.18
C ALA A 266 -5.05 12.27 -17.54
N ILE A 267 -3.88 11.66 -17.55
CA ILE A 267 -3.27 11.03 -18.71
C ILE A 267 -2.80 9.63 -18.33
N THR A 268 -2.81 8.72 -19.30
CA THR A 268 -2.33 7.36 -19.11
C THR A 268 -1.57 6.86 -20.32
N SER A 269 -0.60 5.97 -20.07
CA SER A 269 0.12 5.21 -21.08
C SER A 269 -0.58 3.91 -21.47
N LEU A 270 -1.72 3.58 -20.85
CA LEU A 270 -2.50 2.44 -21.25
C LEU A 270 -3.10 2.68 -22.64
N PRO A 271 -2.88 1.75 -23.59
CA PRO A 271 -3.50 1.82 -24.89
C PRO A 271 -4.94 1.29 -24.85
N PRO A 272 -5.84 1.74 -25.75
CA PRO A 272 -7.25 1.38 -25.72
C PRO A 272 -7.51 -0.12 -25.85
N GLU A 273 -6.58 -0.85 -26.47
CA GLU A 273 -6.62 -2.31 -26.63
C GLU A 273 -6.37 -3.05 -25.32
N GLN A 274 -5.60 -2.46 -24.40
CA GLN A 274 -5.31 -3.03 -23.07
C GLN A 274 -6.26 -2.50 -22.00
N ALA A 275 -6.83 -1.30 -22.18
CA ALA A 275 -7.70 -0.68 -21.21
C ALA A 275 -8.90 0.00 -21.87
N SER A 276 -10.04 -0.69 -21.84
CA SER A 276 -11.32 -0.11 -22.23
C SER A 276 -11.65 1.10 -21.34
N PRO A 277 -12.37 2.13 -21.83
CA PRO A 277 -12.59 3.38 -21.08
C PRO A 277 -13.07 3.29 -19.63
N PRO A 278 -13.86 2.27 -19.21
CA PRO A 278 -14.20 2.07 -17.80
C PRO A 278 -13.00 1.73 -16.88
N GLN A 279 -11.98 1.04 -17.37
CA GLN A 279 -10.86 0.57 -16.53
C GLN A 279 -9.94 1.72 -16.06
N PRO A 280 -9.47 2.65 -16.92
CA PRO A 280 -8.76 3.85 -16.45
C PRO A 280 -9.61 4.70 -15.52
N ALA A 281 -10.94 4.71 -15.71
CA ALA A 281 -11.87 5.43 -14.83
C ALA A 281 -11.84 4.86 -13.41
N GLU A 282 -11.94 3.54 -13.30
CA GLU A 282 -11.85 2.82 -12.04
C GLU A 282 -10.49 3.01 -11.37
N LEU A 283 -9.39 2.91 -12.11
CA LEU A 283 -8.04 3.17 -11.58
C LEU A 283 -7.87 4.61 -11.05
N ALA A 284 -8.42 5.60 -11.75
CA ALA A 284 -8.39 7.00 -11.30
C ALA A 284 -9.25 7.24 -10.04
N GLU A 285 -10.34 6.50 -9.88
CA GLU A 285 -11.19 6.56 -8.68
C GLU A 285 -10.57 5.78 -7.51
N ASN A 286 -9.98 4.63 -7.78
CA ASN A 286 -9.36 3.78 -6.77
C ASN A 286 -8.03 4.34 -6.26
N HIS A 287 -7.39 5.29 -6.95
CA HIS A 287 -6.26 6.04 -6.39
C HIS A 287 -6.61 6.67 -5.02
N TRP A 288 -7.84 7.15 -4.82
CA TRP A 288 -8.29 7.73 -3.55
C TRP A 288 -8.33 6.71 -2.38
N SER A 289 -8.22 5.41 -2.66
CA SER A 289 -8.12 4.38 -1.61
C SER A 289 -6.89 4.58 -0.71
N VAL A 290 -5.84 5.26 -1.19
CA VAL A 290 -4.66 5.59 -0.37
C VAL A 290 -4.99 6.61 0.73
N GLU A 291 -5.95 7.53 0.51
CA GLU A 291 -6.41 8.42 1.57
C GLU A 291 -7.18 7.67 2.67
N ALA A 292 -7.93 6.63 2.29
CA ALA A 292 -8.62 5.78 3.25
C ALA A 292 -7.61 4.96 4.08
N LEU A 293 -6.49 4.51 3.48
CA LEU A 293 -5.37 3.94 4.22
C LEU A 293 -4.79 4.94 5.23
N HIS A 294 -4.59 6.20 4.82
CA HIS A 294 -4.11 7.25 5.73
C HIS A 294 -5.07 7.47 6.89
N HIS A 295 -6.38 7.45 6.65
CA HIS A 295 -7.38 7.55 7.70
C HIS A 295 -7.33 6.38 8.70
N ILE A 296 -7.16 5.14 8.21
CA ILE A 296 -6.99 3.96 9.07
C ILE A 296 -5.74 4.12 9.95
N ARG A 297 -4.63 4.58 9.37
CA ARG A 297 -3.40 4.90 10.15
C ARG A 297 -3.66 5.94 11.24
N ASP A 298 -4.33 7.03 10.88
CA ASP A 298 -4.56 8.13 11.82
C ASP A 298 -5.56 7.77 12.92
N VAL A 299 -6.64 7.04 12.60
CA VAL A 299 -7.74 6.78 13.54
C VAL A 299 -7.62 5.43 14.24
N THR A 300 -7.31 4.36 13.52
CA THR A 300 -7.23 3.01 14.10
C THR A 300 -5.91 2.80 14.83
N TYR A 301 -4.80 3.29 14.26
CA TYR A 301 -3.46 3.12 14.85
C TYR A 301 -2.98 4.35 15.62
N ASP A 302 -3.82 5.38 15.74
CA ASP A 302 -3.54 6.60 16.51
C ASP A 302 -2.21 7.27 16.11
N GLU A 303 -1.84 7.16 14.82
CA GLU A 303 -0.52 7.55 14.31
C GLU A 303 -0.23 9.04 14.54
N ASP A 304 -1.24 9.89 14.33
CA ASP A 304 -1.13 11.34 14.50
C ASP A 304 -1.03 11.76 15.98
N ALA A 305 -1.60 10.99 16.92
CA ALA A 305 -1.48 11.27 18.36
C ALA A 305 -0.30 10.57 19.03
N SER A 306 0.40 9.68 18.31
CA SER A 306 1.58 8.98 18.81
C SER A 306 2.63 9.93 19.36
N ARG A 307 3.20 9.58 20.52
CA ARG A 307 4.29 10.35 21.16
C ARG A 307 5.68 9.75 20.91
N ILE A 308 5.77 8.77 20.02
CA ILE A 308 7.02 8.11 19.68
C ILE A 308 7.81 9.00 18.71
N ARG A 309 9.02 9.41 19.11
CA ARG A 309 9.82 10.42 18.37
C ARG A 309 11.29 10.06 18.19
N THR A 310 11.74 8.94 18.74
CA THR A 310 13.16 8.61 18.85
C THR A 310 13.65 7.75 17.69
N GLY A 311 14.65 8.25 16.94
CA GLY A 311 15.33 7.49 15.88
C GLY A 311 14.37 6.93 14.84
N ALA A 312 14.60 5.68 14.42
CA ALA A 312 13.75 4.99 13.44
C ALA A 312 12.41 4.46 14.01
N THR A 313 12.16 4.62 15.31
CA THR A 313 10.96 4.05 15.97
C THR A 313 9.64 4.50 15.36
N PRO A 314 9.41 5.79 15.02
CA PRO A 314 8.13 6.22 14.45
C PRO A 314 7.85 5.53 13.11
N ARG A 315 8.87 5.43 12.25
CA ARG A 315 8.79 4.68 10.98
C ARG A 315 8.51 3.21 11.23
N ALA A 316 9.25 2.57 12.14
CA ALA A 316 9.12 1.15 12.43
C ALA A 316 7.77 0.78 13.06
N MET A 317 7.07 1.73 13.70
CA MET A 317 5.69 1.57 14.19
C MET A 317 4.65 1.79 13.07
N ALA A 318 4.95 2.64 12.07
CA ALA A 318 4.07 2.89 10.93
C ALA A 318 4.11 1.77 9.88
N THR A 319 5.24 1.08 9.73
CA THR A 319 5.40 -0.06 8.82
C THR A 319 4.39 -1.19 9.07
N PRO A 320 4.17 -1.68 10.31
CA PRO A 320 3.16 -2.70 10.62
C PRO A 320 1.72 -2.18 10.65
N ALA A 321 1.51 -0.85 10.78
CA ALA A 321 0.19 -0.21 10.84
C ALA A 321 -0.42 -0.08 9.43
N GLN A 322 -0.74 -1.22 8.82
CA GLN A 322 -1.27 -1.30 7.47
C GLN A 322 -2.45 -2.29 7.43
N PRO A 323 -3.60 -1.92 6.86
CA PRO A 323 -4.72 -2.81 6.69
C PRO A 323 -4.32 -3.96 5.75
N CYS A 324 -4.38 -5.18 6.27
CA CYS A 324 -4.32 -6.41 5.49
C CYS A 324 -5.75 -6.94 5.33
N HIS A 325 -6.59 -6.21 4.58
CA HIS A 325 -7.95 -6.67 4.30
C HIS A 325 -7.93 -7.59 3.09
N ARG A 326 -7.71 -8.88 3.35
CA ARG A 326 -8.21 -9.92 2.46
C ARG A 326 -9.52 -10.43 3.07
N THR A 327 -10.65 -9.95 2.57
CA THR A 327 -11.88 -10.73 2.69
C THR A 327 -11.62 -12.01 1.92
N HIS A 328 -11.30 -13.11 2.62
CA HIS A 328 -11.44 -14.43 2.02
C HIS A 328 -12.81 -14.46 1.39
N ALA A 329 -12.86 -14.52 0.07
CA ALA A 329 -14.10 -14.65 -0.66
C ALA A 329 -14.69 -16.01 -0.28
N THR A 330 -15.53 -16.03 0.77
CA THR A 330 -16.51 -17.07 1.07
C THR A 330 -17.59 -17.17 -0.02
N SER A 331 -17.35 -16.61 -1.21
CA SER A 331 -18.30 -16.51 -2.30
C SER A 331 -18.46 -17.80 -3.11
N ARG A 332 -17.63 -18.84 -2.92
CA ARG A 332 -17.88 -20.16 -3.55
C ARG A 332 -18.79 -21.07 -2.72
N LEU A 333 -18.79 -20.96 -1.39
CA LEU A 333 -19.74 -21.69 -0.54
C LEU A 333 -21.15 -21.09 -0.59
N ASP A 334 -21.27 -19.76 -0.74
CA ASP A 334 -22.58 -19.10 -0.81
C ASP A 334 -23.25 -19.26 -2.19
N GLN A 335 -22.47 -19.42 -3.27
CA GLN A 335 -23.00 -19.78 -4.60
C GLN A 335 -23.50 -21.23 -4.66
N HIS A 336 -22.85 -22.17 -3.95
CA HIS A 336 -23.36 -23.55 -3.82
C HIS A 336 -24.62 -23.65 -2.95
N ARG A 337 -24.77 -22.77 -1.93
CA ARG A 337 -25.99 -22.68 -1.11
C ARG A 337 -27.18 -22.04 -1.83
N ARG A 338 -26.91 -21.15 -2.81
CA ARG A 338 -27.97 -20.54 -3.64
C ARG A 338 -28.40 -21.44 -4.80
N ARG A 339 -27.51 -22.30 -5.33
CA ARG A 339 -27.86 -23.30 -6.35
C ARG A 339 -28.59 -24.53 -5.81
N SER A 340 -28.46 -24.84 -4.53
CA SER A 340 -29.17 -25.96 -3.89
C SER A 340 -30.58 -25.58 -3.36
N ARG A 341 -31.02 -24.33 -3.52
CA ARG A 341 -32.37 -23.86 -3.13
C ARG A 341 -33.38 -23.74 -4.28
N SER A 342 -33.03 -24.18 -5.48
CA SER A 342 -33.95 -24.22 -6.64
C SER A 342 -34.18 -25.66 -7.11
N LEU A 343 -34.72 -26.50 -6.22
CA LEU A 343 -35.45 -27.70 -6.62
C LEU A 343 -36.93 -27.45 -6.30
N PRO A 344 -37.86 -27.68 -7.25
CA PRO A 344 -39.28 -27.51 -6.99
C PRO A 344 -39.74 -28.60 -6.02
N VAL A 345 -40.13 -28.20 -4.80
CA VAL A 345 -40.89 -29.06 -3.89
C VAL A 345 -42.33 -29.06 -4.38
N THR A 346 -42.77 -30.19 -4.92
CA THR A 346 -44.17 -30.47 -5.24
C THR A 346 -44.98 -30.48 -3.92
N PRO A 347 -46.05 -29.69 -3.77
CA PRO A 347 -46.86 -29.73 -2.55
C PRO A 347 -47.83 -30.93 -2.60
N PRO A 348 -47.99 -31.71 -1.51
CA PRO A 348 -49.10 -32.65 -1.42
C PRO A 348 -50.40 -31.92 -1.09
N ALA A 349 -51.50 -32.55 -1.49
CA ALA A 349 -52.85 -32.01 -1.55
C ALA A 349 -53.50 -31.72 -0.17
N ARG A 350 -54.55 -30.89 -0.26
CA ARG A 350 -55.36 -30.26 0.79
C ARG A 350 -55.97 -31.23 1.82
N GLY A 351 -56.03 -30.76 3.07
CA GLY A 351 -56.98 -31.20 4.11
C GLY A 351 -57.46 -29.97 4.91
N ARG A 352 -58.77 -29.88 5.15
CA ARG A 352 -59.52 -28.72 5.66
C ARG A 352 -59.35 -28.52 7.18
N HIS A 353 -59.44 -27.26 7.66
CA HIS A 353 -60.32 -26.76 8.74
C HIS A 353 -59.84 -25.37 9.24
N ALA A 354 -60.79 -24.50 9.58
CA ALA A 354 -60.63 -23.14 10.12
C ALA A 354 -61.28 -23.08 11.53
N PRO A 355 -61.40 -21.92 12.20
CA PRO A 355 -60.37 -20.98 12.69
C PRO A 355 -60.56 -20.62 14.19
N ALA A 356 -59.60 -19.96 14.86
CA ALA A 356 -59.88 -19.17 16.08
C ALA A 356 -58.77 -18.18 16.51
N HIS A 357 -59.19 -16.92 16.66
CA HIS A 357 -58.92 -15.93 17.73
C HIS A 357 -57.50 -15.48 18.16
N SER A 358 -57.30 -14.16 17.95
CA SER A 358 -56.74 -13.11 18.83
C SER A 358 -55.98 -13.47 20.11
N LEU A 359 -54.86 -12.77 20.36
CA LEU A 359 -54.75 -11.75 21.44
C LEU A 359 -53.40 -11.01 21.42
N ARG A 360 -53.48 -9.70 21.65
CA ARG A 360 -52.39 -8.80 22.06
C ARG A 360 -51.99 -9.09 23.50
N THR A 361 -50.70 -8.92 23.82
CA THR A 361 -50.26 -8.44 25.14
C THR A 361 -49.03 -7.53 25.03
N HIS A 362 -48.95 -6.59 25.97
CA HIS A 362 -48.08 -5.42 26.04
C HIS A 362 -46.88 -5.63 26.99
N ARG A 363 -45.74 -4.99 26.65
CA ARG A 363 -44.69 -4.36 27.53
C ARG A 363 -43.88 -5.29 28.47
N PRO A 364 -42.77 -4.86 29.14
CA PRO A 364 -42.15 -3.52 29.27
C PRO A 364 -40.61 -3.44 29.09
N TRP A 365 -40.09 -2.20 29.20
CA TRP A 365 -38.68 -1.85 29.46
C TRP A 365 -38.22 -2.25 30.86
N PRO A 366 -36.90 -2.41 31.08
CA PRO A 366 -36.27 -1.63 32.15
C PRO A 366 -34.88 -1.05 31.82
N THR A 367 -34.58 0.03 32.52
CA THR A 367 -33.32 0.77 32.69
C THR A 367 -32.21 -0.04 33.36
N GLY A 368 -30.94 0.28 33.05
CA GLY A 368 -29.79 -0.09 33.89
C GLY A 368 -28.44 0.20 33.25
N LEU A 369 -27.74 1.25 33.73
CA LEU A 369 -26.32 1.48 33.47
C LEU A 369 -25.49 0.35 34.10
N THR A 370 -24.56 -0.23 33.34
CA THR A 370 -23.41 -0.96 33.92
C THR A 370 -22.21 -0.83 32.99
N ARG A 371 -21.08 -0.38 33.55
CA ARG A 371 -19.77 -0.27 32.87
C ARG A 371 -19.34 -1.65 32.39
N HIS A 372 -19.18 -1.84 31.08
CA HIS A 372 -18.56 -3.03 30.52
C HIS A 372 -17.04 -2.87 30.44
N ARG A 373 -16.37 -3.76 31.16
CA ARG A 373 -14.96 -4.14 31.03
C ARG A 373 -14.84 -4.92 29.71
N GLU A 374 -14.15 -4.38 28.71
CA GLU A 374 -13.97 -5.05 27.41
C GLU A 374 -13.00 -6.23 27.58
N HIS A 375 -13.54 -7.44 27.52
CA HIS A 375 -12.78 -8.67 27.27
C HIS A 375 -12.72 -8.90 25.75
N MET A 376 -11.53 -9.24 25.24
CA MET A 376 -11.34 -9.70 23.86
C MET A 376 -12.30 -10.86 23.56
N THR A 377 -13.04 -10.76 22.46
CA THR A 377 -13.99 -11.80 22.04
C THR A 377 -13.25 -12.95 21.37
N THR A 378 -13.72 -14.18 21.57
CA THR A 378 -13.18 -15.46 21.05
C THR A 378 -12.92 -15.47 19.53
N ASN A 379 -13.55 -14.55 18.79
CA ASN A 379 -13.37 -14.38 17.34
C ASN A 379 -12.06 -13.67 16.95
N GLN A 380 -11.50 -12.82 17.82
CA GLN A 380 -10.19 -12.17 17.61
C GLN A 380 -9.03 -13.13 17.84
N THR A 381 -9.12 -13.97 18.87
CA THR A 381 -8.10 -15.00 19.19
C THR A 381 -8.00 -16.04 18.07
N SER A 382 -9.13 -16.48 17.53
CA SER A 382 -9.20 -17.44 16.42
C SER A 382 -8.56 -16.89 15.12
N ARG A 383 -8.69 -15.58 14.88
CA ARG A 383 -8.10 -14.87 13.73
C ARG A 383 -6.59 -14.71 13.87
N LEU A 384 -6.12 -14.39 15.06
CA LEU A 384 -4.70 -14.33 15.40
C LEU A 384 -4.01 -15.70 15.31
N HIS A 385 -4.70 -16.80 15.69
CA HIS A 385 -4.16 -18.16 15.56
C HIS A 385 -4.01 -18.61 14.10
N ALA A 386 -4.99 -18.29 13.23
CA ALA A 386 -4.91 -18.61 11.80
C ALA A 386 -3.80 -17.82 11.08
N GLU A 387 -3.60 -16.55 11.47
CA GLU A 387 -2.51 -15.73 10.97
C GLU A 387 -1.16 -16.20 11.52
N ALA A 388 -1.05 -16.52 12.83
CA ALA A 388 0.15 -17.10 13.48
C ALA A 388 0.71 -18.35 12.78
N LEU A 389 -0.15 -19.21 12.25
CA LEU A 389 0.25 -20.42 11.50
C LEU A 389 0.98 -20.10 10.19
N THR A 390 0.65 -18.99 9.51
CA THR A 390 1.37 -18.53 8.30
C THR A 390 2.75 -17.92 8.62
N TRP A 391 3.03 -17.63 9.90
CA TRP A 391 4.31 -17.06 10.36
C TRP A 391 5.37 -18.11 10.74
N ARG A 392 5.02 -19.41 10.77
CA ARG A 392 5.95 -20.52 11.05
C ARG A 392 7.18 -20.54 10.12
N ASP A 393 7.02 -20.13 8.87
CA ASP A 393 8.08 -20.21 7.84
C ASP A 393 9.23 -19.20 8.03
N LEU A 394 9.13 -18.29 9.01
CA LEU A 394 10.15 -17.26 9.28
C LEU A 394 11.01 -17.55 10.52
N ALA A 395 10.64 -18.51 11.38
CA ALA A 395 11.31 -18.75 12.66
C ALA A 395 12.25 -19.98 12.69
N THR A 396 12.10 -20.92 11.75
CA THR A 396 12.85 -22.18 11.73
C THR A 396 14.15 -22.05 10.94
N PRO A 397 15.34 -22.16 11.55
CA PRO A 397 16.56 -22.46 10.79
C PRO A 397 16.50 -23.93 10.36
N ALA A 398 16.52 -24.19 9.05
CA ALA A 398 16.67 -25.54 8.54
C ALA A 398 18.01 -26.15 9.00
N ARG A 399 17.94 -27.12 9.91
CA ARG A 399 18.96 -28.12 10.27
C ARG A 399 18.17 -29.33 10.79
N SER A 400 18.36 -30.59 10.39
CA SER A 400 19.28 -31.26 9.47
C SER A 400 18.95 -32.77 9.51
N ALA A 401 19.11 -33.48 8.39
CA ALA A 401 19.47 -34.91 8.26
C ALA A 401 19.55 -35.19 6.73
N ILE A 402 20.69 -35.44 6.07
CA ILE A 402 21.66 -36.53 6.22
C ILE A 402 20.99 -37.86 6.57
N SER A 403 20.53 -38.57 5.55
CA SER A 403 21.03 -39.90 5.16
C SER A 403 19.97 -40.58 4.30
N LEU A 404 20.27 -40.78 3.03
CA LEU A 404 19.92 -41.97 2.24
C LEU A 404 20.71 -41.86 0.93
N LYS A 405 21.87 -42.51 0.93
CA LYS A 405 22.52 -42.97 -0.30
C LYS A 405 21.58 -43.98 -0.93
N GLU A 406 21.23 -43.79 -2.20
CA GLU A 406 21.24 -44.86 -3.19
C GLU A 406 21.05 -44.29 -4.60
N SER A 407 22.03 -44.62 -5.45
CA SER A 407 21.98 -44.81 -6.90
C SER A 407 21.14 -43.86 -7.76
N LEU A 408 21.81 -43.06 -8.61
CA LEU A 408 21.66 -43.09 -10.07
C LEU A 408 22.68 -42.12 -10.71
N CYS A 409 23.47 -42.63 -11.68
CA CYS A 409 24.50 -41.91 -12.42
C CYS A 409 23.94 -40.76 -13.29
N PRO A 410 24.70 -39.69 -13.55
CA PRO A 410 24.34 -38.64 -14.51
C PRO A 410 24.86 -38.96 -15.92
N PRO A 411 24.22 -38.48 -17.00
CA PRO A 411 24.80 -38.56 -18.33
C PRO A 411 25.86 -37.47 -18.56
N VAL A 412 26.92 -37.89 -19.23
CA VAL A 412 28.11 -37.17 -19.64
C VAL A 412 27.77 -36.10 -20.69
N LEU A 413 28.30 -34.88 -20.54
CA LEU A 413 28.45 -33.91 -21.63
C LEU A 413 29.95 -33.63 -21.87
N PRO A 414 30.42 -33.59 -23.13
CA PRO A 414 31.84 -33.48 -23.44
C PRO A 414 32.37 -32.03 -23.39
N ARG A 415 33.65 -31.95 -23.06
CA ARG A 415 34.52 -30.76 -23.01
C ARG A 415 34.47 -29.92 -24.30
N ALA A 416 34.40 -28.60 -24.13
CA ALA A 416 34.80 -27.63 -25.16
C ALA A 416 35.92 -26.71 -24.65
N VAL A 417 36.85 -26.48 -25.55
CA VAL A 417 38.20 -25.91 -25.47
C VAL A 417 38.18 -24.38 -25.24
N ARG A 418 39.11 -23.87 -24.42
CA ARG A 418 39.47 -22.44 -24.37
C ARG A 418 40.32 -22.07 -25.59
N PRO A 419 40.21 -20.83 -26.10
CA PRO A 419 41.36 -20.14 -26.65
C PRO A 419 41.72 -18.88 -25.85
N GLN A 420 43.03 -18.66 -25.77
CA GLN A 420 43.70 -17.54 -25.13
C GLN A 420 43.63 -16.27 -25.97
N ARG A 421 43.80 -15.13 -25.29
CA ARG A 421 44.17 -13.82 -25.87
C ARG A 421 45.56 -13.88 -26.52
N PRO A 422 45.87 -12.87 -27.36
CA PRO A 422 47.16 -12.21 -27.25
C PRO A 422 47.04 -10.71 -26.96
N GLU A 423 48.01 -10.22 -26.18
CA GLU A 423 48.42 -8.83 -26.03
C GLU A 423 49.04 -8.28 -27.33
N PHE A 424 49.05 -6.95 -27.52
CA PHE A 424 50.25 -6.17 -27.83
C PHE A 424 49.95 -4.65 -27.84
N ASP A 425 50.58 -3.97 -26.88
CA ASP A 425 51.29 -2.67 -26.88
C ASP A 425 50.93 -1.48 -27.80
N SER A 426 50.61 -0.38 -27.10
CA SER A 426 51.39 0.88 -26.99
C SER A 426 51.38 1.98 -28.08
N VAL A 427 51.61 3.20 -27.55
CA VAL A 427 52.12 4.44 -28.16
C VAL A 427 51.12 5.53 -28.59
N ALA A 428 50.79 6.37 -27.59
CA ALA A 428 51.17 7.79 -27.44
C ALA A 428 50.72 8.91 -28.43
N ARG A 429 50.55 10.08 -27.78
CA ARG A 429 50.47 11.48 -28.26
C ARG A 429 49.10 11.84 -28.85
N GLY A 430 48.36 12.83 -28.37
CA GLY A 430 48.73 14.04 -27.62
C GLY A 430 48.23 15.23 -28.43
N SER A 431 47.30 16.02 -27.89
CA SER A 431 47.26 17.47 -28.09
C SER A 431 46.21 18.09 -27.19
N ALA A 432 46.67 19.07 -26.43
CA ALA A 432 45.89 20.02 -25.67
C ALA A 432 45.06 20.94 -26.58
N ALA A 433 43.97 21.48 -26.03
CA ALA A 433 43.61 22.89 -26.16
C ALA A 433 42.49 23.25 -25.17
N HIS A 434 42.76 24.29 -24.35
CA HIS A 434 41.89 25.43 -24.01
C HIS A 434 40.43 25.15 -23.56
N SER A 435 39.87 25.76 -22.51
CA SER A 435 40.25 26.88 -21.64
C SER A 435 39.03 27.16 -20.74
N ALA A 436 39.30 27.84 -19.62
CA ALA A 436 38.38 28.74 -18.89
C ALA A 436 37.35 28.15 -17.91
N HIS A 437 37.74 28.29 -16.63
CA HIS A 437 36.88 28.64 -15.49
C HIS A 437 35.60 29.41 -15.84
N ARG A 438 34.48 29.03 -15.21
CA ARG A 438 33.53 29.98 -14.60
C ARG A 438 32.74 29.34 -13.47
N ASP A 439 32.78 30.04 -12.34
CA ASP A 439 31.97 29.92 -11.12
C ASP A 439 30.46 29.85 -11.38
N PRO A 440 29.67 29.13 -10.56
CA PRO A 440 28.23 29.34 -10.47
C PRO A 440 27.86 29.98 -9.11
N SER A 441 28.01 31.30 -9.01
CA SER A 441 27.31 32.12 -8.02
C SER A 441 26.17 32.87 -8.72
N THR A 442 24.96 32.31 -8.68
CA THR A 442 23.64 33.01 -8.76
C THR A 442 22.55 31.98 -9.06
N PHE A 443 21.87 31.47 -8.04
CA PHE A 443 20.51 30.92 -8.17
C PHE A 443 19.86 30.97 -6.78
N ASP A 444 19.63 32.17 -6.29
CA ASP A 444 18.79 32.43 -5.12
C ASP A 444 17.93 33.66 -5.44
N GLU A 445 16.76 33.42 -6.02
CA GLU A 445 15.58 34.30 -5.99
C GLU A 445 14.49 33.72 -6.88
N CYS A 446 13.57 32.95 -6.30
CA CYS A 446 12.16 32.83 -6.72
C CYS A 446 11.41 31.78 -5.86
N TYR A 447 11.33 31.99 -4.55
CA TYR A 447 10.39 31.24 -3.69
C TYR A 447 9.86 32.14 -2.56
N ARG A 448 9.10 33.18 -2.93
CA ARG A 448 8.14 33.86 -2.05
C ARG A 448 6.96 34.33 -2.90
N ALA A 449 5.81 33.68 -2.72
CA ALA A 449 4.50 34.34 -2.63
C ALA A 449 3.38 33.29 -2.60
N GLU A 450 2.49 33.45 -1.62
CA GLU A 450 1.08 33.03 -1.61
C GLU A 450 0.72 31.58 -1.28
N CYS A 451 0.73 31.30 0.03
CA CYS A 451 -0.19 30.37 0.67
C CYS A 451 -1.12 31.17 1.59
N PRO A 452 -2.43 31.30 1.31
CA PRO A 452 -3.36 31.90 2.26
C PRO A 452 -3.71 30.87 3.34
N GLN A 453 -3.36 31.23 4.57
CA GLN A 453 -3.80 30.58 5.80
C GLN A 453 -5.33 30.48 5.84
N SER A 454 -5.86 29.32 6.21
CA SER A 454 -7.21 29.23 6.80
C SER A 454 -7.18 28.29 8.01
N LYS A 455 -7.34 28.95 9.16
CA LYS A 455 -7.79 28.53 10.50
C LYS A 455 -8.19 27.07 10.71
#